data_AF-A0A1V2YGU5-F1
#
_entry.id   AF-A0A1V2YGU5-F1
#
_cell.length_a   1.000
_cell.length_b   1.000
_cell.length_c   1.000
_cell.angle_alpha   90.00
_cell.angle_beta   90.00
_cell.angle_gamma   90.00
#
_symmetry.space_group_name_H-M   'P 1'
#
loop_
_entity.id
_entity.type
_entity.pdbx_description
1 polymer ?
#
loop_
_entity_poly.entity_id
_entity_poly.type
_entity_poly.pdbx_seq_one_letter_code
_entity_poly.pdbx_strand_id
1 'polypeptide(L)'
;MIYEKRLVGEQTVTDYKVVYYLIKKDNFFGIELQETHNTDIMCEQHYFTEDECFAEEACKLICDGAVTCITIADIVCDLVA
;
A
#
# COMPACT_ATOMS: atom_id res chain seq x y z
N MET A 1 -0.67 18.25 -2.18
CA MET A 1 -2.05 17.78 -1.88
C MET A 1 -1.96 16.87 -0.67
N ILE A 2 -2.84 17.02 0.31
CA ILE A 2 -2.76 16.27 1.59
C ILE A 2 -3.70 15.07 1.49
N TYR A 3 -3.16 13.87 1.73
CA TYR A 3 -3.92 12.62 1.88
C TYR A 3 -4.09 12.32 3.36
N GLU A 4 -5.26 11.84 3.78
CA GLU A 4 -5.38 11.21 5.09
C GLU A 4 -4.75 9.81 5.00
N LYS A 5 -3.69 9.56 5.77
CA LYS A 5 -3.00 8.26 5.80
C LYS A 5 -3.30 7.54 7.10
N ARG A 6 -3.75 6.28 7.01
CA ARG A 6 -3.94 5.37 8.14
C ARG A 6 -2.97 4.21 8.01
N LEU A 7 -2.07 4.05 8.99
CA LEU A 7 -1.15 2.91 9.05
C LEU A 7 -1.94 1.61 9.19
N VAL A 8 -1.71 0.66 8.28
CA VAL A 8 -2.28 -0.69 8.33
C VAL A 8 -1.28 -1.65 8.94
N GLY A 9 -0.01 -1.56 8.54
CA GLY A 9 1.05 -2.36 9.12
C GLY A 9 2.41 -2.00 8.56
N GLU A 10 3.43 -2.70 9.05
CA GLU A 10 4.79 -2.59 8.55
C GLU A 10 5.47 -3.95 8.58
N GLN A 11 6.38 -4.16 7.62
CA GLN A 11 7.19 -5.34 7.52
C GLN A 11 8.65 -4.98 7.28
N THR A 12 9.56 -5.80 7.80
CA THR A 12 10.99 -5.69 7.53
C THR A 12 11.39 -6.89 6.69
N VAL A 13 11.88 -6.65 5.47
CA VAL A 13 12.33 -7.68 4.54
C VAL A 13 13.81 -7.45 4.26
N THR A 14 14.66 -8.32 4.82
CA THR A 14 16.13 -8.30 4.72
C THR A 14 16.75 -6.92 4.96
N ASP A 15 16.85 -6.09 3.92
CA ASP A 15 17.54 -4.80 3.93
C ASP A 15 16.58 -3.59 3.81
N TYR A 16 15.28 -3.82 3.65
CA TYR A 16 14.29 -2.74 3.51
C TYR A 16 13.08 -2.92 4.44
N LYS A 17 12.49 -1.78 4.80
CA LYS A 17 11.24 -1.68 5.54
C LYS A 17 10.12 -1.29 4.58
N VAL A 18 9.05 -2.06 4.57
CA VAL A 18 7.81 -1.74 3.86
C VAL A 18 6.78 -1.26 4.86
N VAL A 19 6.15 -0.14 4.59
CA VAL A 19 5.03 0.38 5.39
C VAL A 19 3.80 0.47 4.50
N TYR A 20 2.68 -0.02 5.01
CA TYR A 20 1.42 -0.11 4.29
C TYR A 20 0.43 0.88 4.89
N TYR A 21 -0.08 1.80 4.07
CA TYR A 21 -1.09 2.75 4.48
C TYR A 21 -2.37 2.57 3.65
N LEU A 22 -3.51 2.74 4.32
CA LEU A 22 -4.74 3.12 3.64
C LEU A 22 -4.74 4.64 3.50
N ILE A 23 -4.97 5.13 2.29
CA ILE A 23 -5.06 6.56 2.02
C ILE A 23 -6.49 6.95 1.63
N LYS A 24 -6.92 8.12 2.06
CA LYS A 24 -8.22 8.69 1.68
C LYS A 24 -8.04 10.09 1.12
N LYS A 25 -8.74 10.37 0.04
CA LYS A 25 -8.88 11.71 -0.55
C LYS A 25 -10.27 11.88 -1.14
N ASP A 26 -11.00 12.87 -0.65
CA ASP A 26 -12.36 13.17 -1.09
C ASP A 26 -13.24 11.90 -1.04
N ASN A 27 -13.71 11.42 -2.19
CA ASN A 27 -14.51 10.20 -2.33
C ASN A 27 -13.69 8.97 -2.77
N PHE A 28 -12.37 9.07 -2.80
CA PHE A 28 -11.47 8.00 -3.21
C PHE A 28 -10.71 7.44 -2.02
N PHE A 29 -10.56 6.12 -2.03
CA PHE A 29 -9.75 5.35 -1.11
C PHE A 29 -8.58 4.76 -1.88
N GLY A 30 -7.50 4.46 -1.20
CA GLY A 30 -6.32 3.95 -1.85
C GLY A 30 -5.40 3.19 -0.93
N ILE A 31 -4.45 2.52 -1.55
CA ILE A 31 -3.42 1.72 -0.91
C ILE A 31 -2.10 2.39 -1.24
N GLU A 32 -1.32 2.66 -0.20
CA GLU A 32 0.04 3.17 -0.34
C GLU A 32 1.02 2.16 0.25
N LEU A 33 2.06 1.88 -0.51
CA LEU A 33 3.23 1.15 -0.03
C LEU A 33 4.43 2.09 -0.08
N GLN A 34 5.13 2.16 1.04
CA GLN A 34 6.37 2.91 1.16
C GLN A 34 7.51 1.98 1.52
N GLU A 35 8.49 1.88 0.61
CA GLU A 35 9.72 1.12 0.81
C GLU A 35 10.85 2.05 1.21
N THR A 36 11.48 1.75 2.34
CA THR A 36 12.59 2.51 2.90
C THR A 36 13.79 1.58 3.07
N HIS A 37 14.93 1.94 2.50
CA HIS A 37 16.19 1.23 2.70
C HIS A 37 17.12 2.09 3.55
N ASN A 38 17.51 1.59 4.73
CA ASN A 38 18.13 2.38 5.80
C ASN A 38 17.30 3.61 6.20
N THR A 39 17.56 4.77 5.58
CA THR A 39 16.90 6.06 5.84
C THR A 39 16.27 6.69 4.61
N ASP A 40 16.52 6.13 3.42
CA ASP A 40 16.07 6.71 2.16
C ASP A 40 14.80 6.01 1.70
N ILE A 41 13.78 6.80 1.38
CA ILE A 41 12.59 6.31 0.71
C ILE A 41 13.02 5.92 -0.70
N MET A 42 13.00 4.62 -0.98
CA MET A 42 13.38 4.08 -2.29
C MET A 42 12.20 4.11 -3.25
N CYS A 43 10.99 3.83 -2.76
CA CYS A 43 9.81 3.72 -3.60
C CYS A 43 8.53 4.04 -2.82
N GLU A 44 7.62 4.76 -3.45
CA GLU A 44 6.25 4.98 -2.99
C GLU A 44 5.32 4.66 -4.16
N GLN A 45 4.31 3.83 -3.93
CA GLN A 45 3.28 3.54 -4.92
C GLN A 45 1.89 3.72 -4.34
N HIS A 46 0.98 4.22 -5.17
CA HIS A 46 -0.41 4.47 -4.82
C HIS A 46 -1.34 3.76 -5.78
N TYR A 47 -2.33 3.06 -5.22
CA TYR A 47 -3.50 2.57 -5.95
C TYR A 47 -4.74 3.28 -5.41
N PHE A 48 -5.70 3.63 -6.26
CA PHE A 48 -6.96 4.27 -5.86
C PHE A 48 -8.18 3.52 -6.38
N THR A 49 -9.24 3.53 -5.59
CA THR A 49 -10.56 2.97 -5.87
C THR A 49 -11.64 3.84 -5.21
N GLU A 50 -12.87 3.75 -5.69
CA GLU A 50 -14.04 4.37 -5.03
C GLU A 50 -14.64 3.46 -3.95
N ASP A 51 -14.21 2.19 -3.88
CA ASP A 51 -14.69 1.20 -2.92
C ASP A 51 -13.78 1.13 -1.69
N GLU A 52 -14.26 1.66 -0.57
CA GLU A 52 -13.57 1.62 0.73
C GLU A 52 -13.31 0.20 1.23
N CYS A 53 -14.31 -0.68 1.10
CA CYS A 53 -14.21 -2.06 1.58
C CYS A 53 -13.13 -2.81 0.79
N PHE A 54 -13.13 -2.65 -0.54
CA PHE A 54 -12.08 -3.22 -1.38
C PHE A 54 -10.70 -2.69 -0.99
N ALA A 55 -10.54 -1.37 -0.83
CA ALA A 55 -9.25 -0.78 -0.46
C ALA A 55 -8.73 -1.32 0.88
N GLU A 56 -9.62 -1.48 1.87
CA GLU A 56 -9.27 -2.04 3.18
C GLU A 56 -8.88 -3.53 3.10
N GLU A 57 -9.66 -4.35 2.40
CA GLU A 57 -9.39 -5.78 2.25
C GLU A 57 -8.09 -6.04 1.47
N ALA A 58 -7.92 -5.35 0.34
CA ALA A 58 -6.71 -5.46 -0.47
C ALA A 58 -5.48 -4.97 0.31
N CYS A 59 -5.56 -3.86 1.04
CA CYS A 59 -4.45 -3.38 1.84
C CYS A 59 -4.03 -4.37 2.95
N LYS A 60 -5.01 -5.02 3.60
CA LYS A 60 -4.73 -6.08 4.58
C LYS A 60 -4.08 -7.30 3.95
N LEU A 61 -4.60 -7.79 2.82
CA LEU A 61 -4.03 -8.94 2.10
C LEU A 61 -2.59 -8.67 1.65
N ILE A 62 -2.34 -7.48 1.12
CA ILE A 62 -1.01 -7.01 0.73
C ILE A 62 -0.07 -6.95 1.95
N CYS A 63 -0.56 -6.39 3.06
CA CYS A 63 0.18 -6.31 4.30
C CYS A 63 0.50 -7.70 4.88
N ASP A 64 -0.44 -8.65 4.85
CA ASP A 64 -0.23 -10.00 5.37
C ASP A 64 0.70 -10.82 4.46
N GLY A 65 0.63 -10.59 3.15
CA GLY A 65 1.43 -11.28 2.13
C GLY A 65 2.87 -10.79 1.99
N ALA A 66 3.31 -9.79 2.76
CA ALA A 66 4.63 -9.18 2.67
C ALA A 66 4.93 -8.58 1.28
N VAL A 67 3.93 -7.96 0.67
CA VAL A 67 3.98 -7.44 -0.70
C VAL A 67 4.92 -6.24 -0.80
N THR A 68 5.72 -6.22 -1.86
CA THR A 68 6.61 -5.11 -2.19
C THR A 68 5.97 -4.14 -3.18
N CYS A 69 6.52 -2.94 -3.30
CA CYS A 69 6.15 -1.96 -4.33
C CYS A 69 6.30 -2.55 -5.74
N ILE A 70 7.22 -3.49 -5.97
CA ILE A 70 7.41 -4.13 -7.28
C ILE A 70 6.20 -4.99 -7.66
N THR A 71 5.63 -5.70 -6.67
CA THR A 71 4.58 -6.71 -6.86
C THR A 71 3.17 -6.18 -6.65
N ILE A 72 3.01 -4.95 -6.16
CA ILE A 72 1.69 -4.40 -5.83
C ILE A 72 0.79 -4.28 -7.06
N ALA A 73 1.34 -3.85 -8.20
CA ALA A 73 0.59 -3.69 -9.44
C ALA A 73 0.05 -5.04 -9.94
N ASP A 74 0.88 -6.08 -9.87
CA ASP A 74 0.50 -7.44 -10.28
C ASP A 74 -0.65 -7.97 -9.42
N ILE A 75 -0.57 -7.80 -8.10
CA ILE A 75 -1.61 -8.27 -7.16
C ILE A 75 -2.92 -7.50 -7.35
N VAL A 76 -2.83 -6.18 -7.54
CA VAL A 76 -4.01 -5.37 -7.80
C VAL A 76 -4.68 -5.78 -9.12
N CYS A 77 -3.90 -6.07 -10.17
CA CYS A 77 -4.44 -6.58 -11.42
C CYS A 77 -5.17 -7.92 -11.22
N ASP A 78 -4.63 -8.83 -10.40
CA ASP A 78 -5.26 -10.10 -10.09
C ASP A 78 -6.54 -9.95 -9.25
N LEU A 79 -6.61 -8.96 -8.35
CA LEU A 79 -7.79 -8.71 -7.51
C LEU A 79 -8.97 -8.07 -8.26
N VAL A 80 -8.70 -7.38 -9.37
CA VAL A 80 -9.72 -6.67 -10.17
C VAL A 80 -10.24 -7.52 -11.34
N ALA A 81 -9.55 -8.61 -11.70
CA ALA A 81 -9.90 -9.53 -12.79
C ALA A 81 -11.02 -10.51 -12.42
#